data_AF-A0A845RNK3-F1
#
_entry.id   AF-A0A845RNK3-F1
#
_cell.length_a   1.000
_cell.length_b   1.000
_cell.length_c   1.000
_cell.angle_alpha   90.00
_cell.angle_beta   90.00
_cell.angle_gamma   90.00
#
_symmetry.space_group_name_H-M   'P 1'
#
loop_
_entity.id
_entity.type
_entity.pdbx_description
1 polymer ?
#
loop_
_entity_poly.entity_id
_entity_poly.type
_entity_poly.pdbx_seq_one_letter_code
_entity_poly.pdbx_strand_id
1 'polypeptide(L)'
;MDNREQTSPAQGENTRSYTVDELLAQMEPQYQAYKNTMRQCIAGLTEHAARLAAQGQEEQLPTFRRLLTDMAEFWGLAEDDTPKGYREMVEQICSTFDQAVSAARDSGGAPELSEQTRQNILSGLELYAQEMRANDEELEQWAAECDSLAGGLKKQWYPAQPGMEMSKSDFWELIAGAKKECGQNMDASSQWLAGQLIARGPQQTQDFHDILNGYLNLSYQYGLWTAASLMCENGCSDDGFIDFRVWLIAQGEEVYMAALADPDSLADVEAYGGCQFEELLYTGNETMKHLTGKDAYENTDPDAYKALTAALKKDIVYGEGVNYPYEWDEIEAYFPRLCEKYLEPCAVEFHLKSHHTIWFSDCPDIQKAREGGPPQRNGPQTDIKMEGM
;
A
#
# COMPACT_ATOMS: atom_id res chain seq x y z
N MET A 1 -8.67 -63.10 20.18
CA MET A 1 -7.89 -62.76 18.98
C MET A 1 -8.86 -62.75 17.83
N ASP A 2 -9.52 -61.62 17.60
CA ASP A 2 -9.57 -61.03 16.26
C ASP A 2 -9.87 -59.55 16.44
N ASN A 3 -9.07 -58.72 15.78
CA ASN A 3 -8.91 -57.31 16.10
C ASN A 3 -10.04 -56.47 15.50
N ARG A 4 -10.54 -55.56 16.33
CA ARG A 4 -11.39 -54.44 15.95
C ARG A 4 -10.58 -53.48 15.07
N GLU A 5 -11.11 -53.13 13.91
CA GLU A 5 -10.91 -51.78 13.37
C GLU A 5 -12.28 -51.14 13.23
N GLN A 6 -12.55 -50.26 14.20
CA GLN A 6 -13.60 -49.27 14.15
C GLN A 6 -13.17 -48.21 13.14
N THR A 7 -13.78 -48.18 11.96
CA THR A 7 -13.78 -46.97 11.14
C THR A 7 -14.86 -46.04 11.69
N SER A 8 -14.42 -44.96 12.33
CA SER A 8 -15.27 -43.83 12.70
C SER A 8 -15.98 -43.29 11.45
N PRO A 9 -17.27 -42.93 11.52
CA PRO A 9 -17.88 -42.18 10.44
C PRO A 9 -17.26 -40.79 10.43
N ALA A 10 -16.64 -40.44 9.31
CA ALA A 10 -16.25 -39.08 8.99
C ALA A 10 -17.45 -38.17 9.26
N GLN A 11 -17.26 -37.15 10.09
CA GLN A 11 -18.22 -36.07 10.24
C GLN A 11 -18.44 -35.49 8.85
N GLY A 12 -19.63 -35.73 8.28
CA GLY A 12 -20.05 -35.07 7.07
C GLY A 12 -19.98 -33.57 7.33
N GLU A 13 -19.06 -32.89 6.65
CA GLU A 13 -19.17 -31.46 6.43
C GLU A 13 -20.59 -31.22 5.93
N ASN A 14 -21.36 -30.50 6.73
CA ASN A 14 -22.73 -30.16 6.43
C ASN A 14 -22.70 -29.08 5.35
N THR A 15 -22.29 -29.44 4.13
CA THR A 15 -22.43 -28.61 2.93
C THR A 15 -23.90 -28.58 2.62
N ARG A 16 -24.60 -27.64 3.27
CA ARG A 16 -25.99 -27.33 2.97
C ARG A 16 -26.03 -26.89 1.51
N SER A 17 -26.57 -27.74 0.63
CA SER A 17 -26.81 -27.37 -0.75
C SER A 17 -27.93 -26.35 -0.78
N TYR A 18 -27.61 -25.10 -1.12
CA TYR A 18 -28.63 -24.08 -1.32
C TYR A 18 -29.29 -24.26 -2.69
N THR A 19 -30.60 -24.01 -2.77
CA THR A 19 -31.25 -23.82 -4.07
C THR A 19 -30.88 -22.45 -4.64
N VAL A 20 -31.05 -22.27 -5.96
CA VAL A 20 -30.84 -20.94 -6.60
C VAL A 20 -31.72 -19.89 -5.94
N ASP A 21 -32.97 -20.21 -5.60
CA ASP A 21 -33.90 -19.30 -4.92
C ASP A 21 -33.43 -18.93 -3.50
N GLU A 22 -32.83 -19.88 -2.76
CA GLU A 22 -32.27 -19.63 -1.43
C GLU A 22 -31.03 -18.73 -1.49
N LEU A 23 -30.17 -18.90 -2.51
CA LEU A 23 -29.02 -18.03 -2.74
C LEU A 23 -29.46 -16.62 -3.13
N LEU A 24 -30.43 -16.50 -4.05
CA LEU A 24 -30.99 -15.21 -4.44
C LEU A 24 -31.61 -14.49 -3.25
N ALA A 25 -32.38 -15.18 -2.42
CA ALA A 25 -32.97 -14.60 -1.21
C ALA A 25 -31.92 -14.12 -0.19
N GLN A 26 -30.75 -14.75 -0.13
CA GLN A 26 -29.65 -14.32 0.74
C GLN A 26 -28.91 -13.09 0.18
N MET A 27 -28.79 -12.98 -1.15
CA MET A 27 -28.12 -11.86 -1.82
C MET A 27 -29.03 -10.62 -1.96
N GLU A 28 -30.35 -10.81 -1.95
CA GLU A 28 -31.34 -9.75 -2.17
C GLU A 28 -31.14 -8.51 -1.28
N PRO A 29 -30.91 -8.61 0.05
CA PRO A 29 -30.71 -7.43 0.89
C PRO A 29 -29.47 -6.61 0.49
N GLN A 30 -28.38 -7.29 0.12
CA GLN A 30 -27.15 -6.63 -0.33
C GLN A 30 -27.36 -5.95 -1.69
N TYR A 31 -27.99 -6.65 -2.62
CA TYR A 31 -28.30 -6.10 -3.94
C TYR A 31 -29.22 -4.87 -3.86
N GLN A 32 -30.20 -4.86 -2.96
CA GLN A 32 -31.04 -3.68 -2.70
C GLN A 32 -30.24 -2.52 -2.08
N ALA A 33 -29.28 -2.80 -1.18
CA ALA A 33 -28.39 -1.78 -0.64
C ALA A 33 -27.52 -1.14 -1.74
N TYR A 34 -27.02 -1.96 -2.68
CA TYR A 34 -26.27 -1.47 -3.84
C TYR A 34 -27.12 -0.62 -4.76
N LYS A 35 -28.34 -1.06 -5.11
CA LYS A 35 -29.30 -0.25 -5.87
C LYS A 35 -29.58 1.11 -5.21
N ASN A 36 -29.71 1.15 -3.88
CA ASN A 36 -29.90 2.40 -3.16
C ASN A 36 -28.67 3.31 -3.19
N THR A 37 -27.48 2.73 -3.06
CA THR A 37 -26.20 3.46 -3.19
C THR A 37 -26.10 4.11 -4.58
N MET A 38 -26.46 3.38 -5.64
CA MET A 38 -26.49 3.92 -7.01
C MET A 38 -27.48 5.05 -7.19
N ARG A 39 -28.71 4.90 -6.67
CA ARG A 39 -29.72 5.98 -6.74
C ARG A 39 -29.22 7.24 -6.04
N GLN A 40 -28.58 7.11 -4.89
CA GLN A 40 -28.02 8.24 -4.14
C GLN A 40 -26.85 8.88 -4.87
N CYS A 41 -25.98 8.09 -5.51
CA CYS A 41 -24.89 8.58 -6.35
C CYS A 41 -25.42 9.35 -7.56
N ILE A 42 -26.41 8.80 -8.29
CA ILE A 42 -27.03 9.43 -9.46
C ILE A 42 -27.64 10.78 -9.09
N ALA A 43 -28.37 10.83 -7.97
CA ALA A 43 -28.94 12.08 -7.46
C ALA A 43 -27.84 13.08 -7.09
N GLY A 44 -26.80 12.65 -6.38
CA GLY A 44 -25.69 13.51 -5.98
C GLY A 44 -24.90 14.06 -7.17
N LEU A 45 -24.60 13.25 -8.17
CA LEU A 45 -23.93 13.69 -9.41
C LEU A 45 -24.79 14.68 -10.19
N THR A 46 -26.12 14.53 -10.17
CA THR A 46 -27.05 15.50 -10.75
C THR A 46 -27.00 16.84 -10.01
N GLU A 47 -26.97 16.83 -8.67
CA GLU A 47 -26.81 18.05 -7.87
C GLU A 47 -25.45 18.71 -8.12
N HIS A 48 -24.38 17.92 -8.21
CA HIS A 48 -23.04 18.42 -8.50
C HIS A 48 -22.95 19.05 -9.89
N ALA A 49 -23.54 18.40 -10.91
CA ALA A 49 -23.66 18.91 -12.27
C ALA A 49 -24.38 20.26 -12.33
N ALA A 50 -25.52 20.38 -11.64
CA ALA A 50 -26.26 21.62 -11.55
C ALA A 50 -25.42 22.74 -10.93
N ARG A 51 -24.65 22.44 -9.89
CA ARG A 51 -23.72 23.40 -9.28
C ARG A 51 -22.61 23.83 -10.23
N LEU A 52 -21.97 22.90 -10.94
CA LEU A 52 -20.95 23.23 -11.93
C LEU A 52 -21.52 24.12 -13.04
N ALA A 53 -22.74 23.84 -13.50
CA ALA A 53 -23.44 24.67 -14.49
C ALA A 53 -23.72 26.10 -13.98
N ALA A 54 -24.16 26.26 -12.72
CA ALA A 54 -24.32 27.58 -12.09
C ALA A 54 -22.99 28.37 -12.01
N GLN A 55 -21.85 27.67 -11.97
CA GLN A 55 -20.51 28.25 -11.94
C GLN A 55 -19.90 28.45 -13.34
N GLY A 56 -20.61 28.06 -14.40
CA GLY A 56 -20.11 28.09 -15.79
C GLY A 56 -19.04 27.03 -16.10
N GLN A 57 -18.89 26.01 -15.26
CA GLN A 57 -17.89 24.95 -15.39
C GLN A 57 -18.51 23.70 -16.05
N GLU A 58 -18.75 23.73 -17.36
CA GLU A 58 -19.58 22.71 -18.02
C GLU A 58 -18.81 21.55 -18.68
N GLU A 59 -17.48 21.52 -18.58
CA GLU A 59 -16.62 20.56 -19.28
C GLU A 59 -16.93 19.09 -18.94
N GLN A 60 -17.28 18.80 -17.69
CA GLN A 60 -17.54 17.43 -17.20
C GLN A 60 -19.00 16.97 -17.34
N LEU A 61 -19.93 17.87 -17.70
CA LEU A 61 -21.37 17.55 -17.73
C LEU A 61 -21.73 16.41 -18.70
N PRO A 62 -21.15 16.33 -19.92
CA PRO A 62 -21.43 15.20 -20.81
C PRO A 62 -21.02 13.85 -20.21
N THR A 63 -19.88 13.80 -19.53
CA THR A 63 -19.39 12.60 -18.85
C THR A 63 -20.32 12.18 -17.72
N PHE A 64 -20.75 13.13 -16.88
CA PHE A 64 -21.72 12.83 -15.83
C PHE A 64 -23.01 12.27 -16.40
N ARG A 65 -23.58 12.96 -17.40
CA ARG A 65 -24.84 12.56 -18.02
C ARG A 65 -24.80 11.13 -18.58
N ARG A 66 -23.69 10.73 -19.21
CA ARG A 66 -23.48 9.37 -19.71
C ARG A 66 -23.36 8.37 -18.54
N LEU A 67 -22.54 8.69 -17.55
CA LEU A 67 -22.30 7.81 -16.42
C LEU A 67 -23.58 7.52 -15.61
N LEU A 68 -24.47 8.51 -15.47
CA LEU A 68 -25.77 8.31 -14.83
C LEU A 68 -26.61 7.22 -15.49
N THR A 69 -26.62 7.17 -16.83
CA THR A 69 -27.37 6.15 -17.58
C THR A 69 -26.68 4.80 -17.50
N ASP A 70 -25.35 4.77 -17.65
CA ASP A 70 -24.56 3.54 -17.60
C ASP A 70 -24.71 2.83 -16.24
N MET A 71 -24.64 3.59 -15.13
CA MET A 71 -24.86 3.06 -13.77
C MET A 71 -26.29 2.56 -13.58
N ALA A 72 -27.29 3.28 -14.09
CA ALA A 72 -28.69 2.91 -13.90
C ALA A 72 -29.11 1.66 -14.68
N GLU A 73 -28.60 1.51 -15.91
CA GLU A 73 -28.82 0.33 -16.74
C GLU A 73 -28.14 -0.90 -16.14
N PHE A 74 -26.86 -0.78 -15.78
CA PHE A 74 -26.10 -1.89 -15.21
C PHE A 74 -26.73 -2.45 -13.92
N TRP A 75 -27.19 -1.57 -13.04
CA TRP A 75 -27.80 -1.98 -11.77
C TRP A 75 -29.29 -2.30 -11.86
N GLY A 76 -29.91 -2.26 -13.03
CA GLY A 76 -31.33 -2.57 -13.17
C GLY A 76 -32.21 -1.70 -12.28
N LEU A 77 -32.04 -0.37 -12.35
CA LEU A 77 -32.78 0.57 -11.50
C LEU A 77 -34.22 0.83 -11.99
N ALA A 78 -34.61 0.28 -13.13
CA ALA A 78 -35.95 0.40 -13.69
C ALA A 78 -36.98 -0.27 -12.77
N GLU A 79 -38.17 0.32 -12.68
CA GLU A 79 -39.30 -0.31 -11.97
C GLU A 79 -39.91 -1.47 -12.77
N ASP A 80 -39.73 -1.43 -14.10
CA ASP A 80 -40.19 -2.45 -15.04
C ASP A 80 -38.99 -3.03 -15.81
N ASP A 81 -38.71 -4.32 -15.62
CA ASP A 81 -37.59 -5.04 -16.24
C ASP A 81 -37.81 -5.36 -17.74
N THR A 82 -38.69 -4.61 -18.42
CA THR A 82 -38.87 -4.70 -19.87
C THR A 82 -37.97 -3.69 -20.60
N PRO A 83 -37.63 -3.94 -21.89
CA PRO A 83 -36.93 -2.94 -22.71
C PRO A 83 -37.63 -1.58 -22.79
N LYS A 84 -38.94 -1.53 -22.47
CA LYS A 84 -39.68 -0.28 -22.37
C LYS A 84 -39.38 0.43 -21.04
N GLY A 85 -39.43 -0.27 -19.92
CA GLY A 85 -39.12 0.30 -18.61
C GLY A 85 -37.70 0.85 -18.51
N TYR A 86 -36.70 0.15 -19.08
CA TYR A 86 -35.33 0.67 -19.17
C TYR A 86 -35.25 1.98 -19.99
N ARG A 87 -35.95 2.06 -21.14
CA ARG A 87 -36.00 3.31 -21.92
C ARG A 87 -36.64 4.45 -21.14
N GLU A 88 -37.76 4.20 -20.47
CA GLU A 88 -38.45 5.20 -19.65
C GLU A 88 -37.59 5.68 -18.48
N MET A 89 -36.84 4.77 -17.83
CA MET A 89 -35.87 5.11 -16.78
C MET A 89 -34.76 6.02 -17.31
N VAL A 90 -34.14 5.67 -18.44
CA VAL A 90 -33.06 6.46 -19.05
C VAL A 90 -33.57 7.85 -19.45
N GLU A 91 -34.76 7.93 -20.05
CA GLU A 91 -35.41 9.20 -20.38
C GLU A 91 -35.65 10.06 -19.13
N GLN A 92 -36.11 9.44 -18.03
CA GLN A 92 -36.37 10.13 -16.77
C GLN A 92 -35.08 10.66 -16.13
N ILE A 93 -34.01 9.86 -16.08
CA ILE A 93 -32.70 10.27 -15.54
C ILE A 93 -32.13 11.42 -16.37
N CYS A 94 -32.11 11.26 -17.69
CA CYS A 94 -31.64 12.28 -18.63
C CYS A 94 -32.41 13.59 -18.48
N SER A 95 -33.75 13.52 -18.46
CA SER A 95 -34.62 14.69 -18.33
C SER A 95 -34.42 15.40 -16.99
N THR A 96 -34.29 14.64 -15.91
CA THR A 96 -34.04 15.20 -14.56
C THR A 96 -32.70 15.92 -14.50
N PHE A 97 -31.66 15.31 -15.07
CA PHE A 97 -30.33 15.91 -15.17
C PHE A 97 -30.36 17.21 -15.99
N ASP A 98 -30.93 17.16 -17.20
CA ASP A 98 -30.97 18.30 -18.12
C ASP A 98 -31.77 19.47 -17.52
N GLN A 99 -32.87 19.17 -16.81
CA GLN A 99 -33.67 20.18 -16.10
C GLN A 99 -32.91 20.83 -14.94
N ALA A 100 -32.23 20.04 -14.11
CA ALA A 100 -31.47 20.55 -12.97
C ALA A 100 -30.31 21.45 -13.42
N VAL A 101 -29.57 21.01 -14.45
CA VAL A 101 -28.49 21.77 -15.07
C VAL A 101 -29.01 23.07 -15.69
N SER A 102 -30.08 23.01 -16.48
CA SER A 102 -30.65 24.21 -17.10
C SER A 102 -31.15 25.21 -16.05
N ALA A 103 -31.87 24.74 -15.03
CA ALA A 103 -32.40 25.60 -13.98
C ALA A 103 -31.29 26.30 -13.19
N ALA A 104 -30.21 25.59 -12.86
CA ALA A 104 -29.08 26.15 -12.13
C ALA A 104 -28.23 27.11 -12.99
N ARG A 105 -28.09 26.82 -14.29
CA ARG A 105 -27.47 27.72 -15.26
C ARG A 105 -28.24 29.04 -15.38
N ASP A 106 -29.56 28.96 -15.50
CA ASP A 106 -30.42 30.14 -15.69
C ASP A 106 -30.51 30.99 -14.41
N SER A 107 -30.51 30.37 -13.23
CA SER A 107 -30.56 31.07 -11.94
C SER A 107 -29.21 31.62 -11.50
N GLY A 108 -28.09 31.09 -12.02
CA GLY A 108 -26.74 31.38 -11.57
C GLY A 108 -26.44 30.90 -10.14
N GLY A 109 -27.27 30.00 -9.59
CA GLY A 109 -27.15 29.54 -8.21
C GLY A 109 -27.69 28.13 -7.98
N ALA A 110 -26.89 27.32 -7.31
CA ALA A 110 -27.26 25.99 -6.82
C ALA A 110 -26.86 25.85 -5.34
N PRO A 111 -27.57 25.02 -4.55
CA PRO A 111 -27.18 24.72 -3.18
C PRO A 111 -25.74 24.18 -3.06
N GLU A 112 -25.11 24.39 -1.90
CA GLU A 112 -23.89 23.69 -1.55
C GLU A 112 -24.17 22.19 -1.39
N LEU A 113 -23.23 21.36 -1.85
CA LEU A 113 -23.32 19.92 -1.65
C LEU A 113 -23.12 19.60 -0.17
N SER A 114 -24.06 18.84 0.41
CA SER A 114 -23.93 18.32 1.76
C SER A 114 -22.80 17.29 1.83
N GLU A 115 -22.24 17.09 3.03
CA GLU A 115 -21.23 16.04 3.27
C GLU A 115 -21.77 14.66 2.88
N GLN A 116 -23.01 14.36 3.24
CA GLN A 116 -23.65 13.10 2.87
C GLN A 116 -23.76 12.94 1.35
N THR A 117 -24.09 14.01 0.61
CA THR A 117 -24.17 13.96 -0.85
C THR A 117 -22.81 13.63 -1.46
N ARG A 118 -21.73 14.26 -0.97
CA ARG A 118 -20.37 13.99 -1.43
C ARG A 118 -19.96 12.54 -1.17
N GLN A 119 -20.24 12.03 0.04
CA GLN A 119 -19.97 10.62 0.37
C GLN A 119 -20.77 9.67 -0.51
N ASN A 120 -22.06 9.93 -0.75
CA ASN A 120 -22.90 9.11 -1.61
C ASN A 120 -22.37 9.03 -3.05
N ILE A 121 -21.84 10.14 -3.58
CA ILE A 121 -21.21 10.18 -4.91
C ILE A 121 -19.96 9.29 -4.92
N LEU A 122 -19.05 9.48 -3.96
CA LEU A 122 -17.81 8.71 -3.89
C LEU A 122 -18.09 7.20 -3.73
N SER A 123 -18.93 6.83 -2.76
CA SER A 123 -19.29 5.42 -2.52
C SER A 123 -19.96 4.77 -3.72
N GLY A 124 -20.76 5.52 -4.49
CA GLY A 124 -21.37 4.98 -5.71
C GLY A 124 -20.37 4.80 -6.85
N LEU A 125 -19.49 5.77 -7.08
CA LEU A 125 -18.45 5.64 -8.11
C LEU A 125 -17.50 4.47 -7.81
N GLU A 126 -17.07 4.35 -6.55
CA GLU A 126 -16.21 3.25 -6.08
C GLU A 126 -16.90 1.89 -6.20
N LEU A 127 -18.16 1.77 -5.77
CA LEU A 127 -18.94 0.53 -5.88
C LEU A 127 -19.15 0.13 -7.36
N TYR A 128 -19.48 1.09 -8.22
CA TYR A 128 -19.63 0.81 -9.65
C TYR A 128 -18.32 0.35 -10.29
N ALA A 129 -17.19 1.01 -9.98
CA ALA A 129 -15.88 0.61 -10.47
C ALA A 129 -15.50 -0.80 -10.00
N GLN A 130 -15.73 -1.12 -8.73
CA GLN A 130 -15.48 -2.45 -8.16
C GLN A 130 -16.24 -3.55 -8.90
N GLU A 131 -17.53 -3.34 -9.16
CA GLU A 131 -18.35 -4.33 -9.87
C GLU A 131 -17.97 -4.45 -11.34
N MET A 132 -17.57 -3.36 -12.01
CA MET A 132 -17.06 -3.44 -13.39
C MET A 132 -15.85 -4.38 -13.48
N ARG A 133 -14.90 -4.26 -12.55
CA ARG A 133 -13.71 -5.14 -12.48
C ARG A 133 -14.06 -6.59 -12.19
N ALA A 134 -15.04 -6.82 -11.33
CA ALA A 134 -15.42 -8.16 -10.91
C ALA A 134 -16.14 -8.93 -12.03
N ASN A 135 -16.80 -8.24 -12.95
CA ASN A 135 -17.60 -8.88 -13.99
C ASN A 135 -16.80 -9.24 -15.26
N ASP A 136 -15.96 -8.34 -15.79
CA ASP A 136 -15.27 -8.57 -17.06
C ASP A 136 -14.03 -7.66 -17.22
N GLU A 137 -12.90 -8.22 -17.69
CA GLU A 137 -11.67 -7.48 -17.97
C GLU A 137 -11.86 -6.39 -19.04
N GLU A 138 -12.81 -6.57 -19.97
CA GLU A 138 -13.13 -5.56 -21.00
C GLU A 138 -13.79 -4.30 -20.41
N LEU A 139 -14.28 -4.36 -19.16
CA LEU A 139 -14.91 -3.23 -18.46
C LEU A 139 -13.91 -2.40 -17.63
N GLU A 140 -12.62 -2.76 -17.61
CA GLU A 140 -11.59 -2.05 -16.85
C GLU A 140 -11.49 -0.57 -17.26
N GLN A 141 -11.74 -0.25 -18.53
CA GLN A 141 -11.73 1.14 -18.99
C GLN A 141 -12.82 1.98 -18.31
N TRP A 142 -14.00 1.42 -18.05
CA TRP A 142 -15.08 2.11 -17.33
C TRP A 142 -14.80 2.19 -15.84
N ALA A 143 -14.21 1.15 -15.24
CA ALA A 143 -13.75 1.20 -13.86
C ALA A 143 -12.70 2.31 -13.66
N ALA A 144 -11.72 2.41 -14.56
CA ALA A 144 -10.66 3.41 -14.51
C ALA A 144 -11.20 4.85 -14.64
N GLU A 145 -12.22 5.08 -15.48
CA GLU A 145 -12.85 6.40 -15.60
C GLU A 145 -13.59 6.80 -14.31
N CYS A 146 -14.28 5.86 -13.67
CA CYS A 146 -14.96 6.08 -12.40
C CYS A 146 -13.97 6.36 -11.26
N ASP A 147 -12.87 5.62 -11.19
CA ASP A 147 -11.81 5.85 -10.21
C ASP A 147 -11.12 7.19 -10.40
N SER A 148 -10.82 7.55 -11.65
CA SER A 148 -10.24 8.86 -11.95
C SER A 148 -11.18 9.99 -11.54
N LEU A 149 -12.48 9.82 -11.78
CA LEU A 149 -13.47 10.82 -11.38
C LEU A 149 -13.61 10.89 -9.85
N ALA A 150 -13.76 9.74 -9.18
CA ALA A 150 -13.87 9.66 -7.72
C ALA A 150 -12.62 10.26 -7.05
N GLY A 151 -11.42 9.91 -7.52
CA GLY A 151 -10.15 10.47 -7.04
C GLY A 151 -10.06 11.99 -7.23
N GLY A 152 -10.48 12.49 -8.39
CA GLY A 152 -10.54 13.93 -8.67
C GLY A 152 -11.50 14.68 -7.75
N LEU A 153 -12.73 14.17 -7.59
CA LEU A 153 -13.75 14.74 -6.70
C LEU A 153 -13.32 14.67 -5.23
N LYS A 154 -12.71 13.56 -4.81
CA LYS A 154 -12.18 13.39 -3.45
C LYS A 154 -11.09 14.42 -3.15
N LYS A 155 -10.13 14.62 -4.07
CA LYS A 155 -9.10 15.67 -3.93
C LYS A 155 -9.69 17.08 -3.88
N GLN A 156 -10.77 17.34 -4.64
CA GLN A 156 -11.45 18.63 -4.66
C GLN A 156 -12.23 18.92 -3.37
N TRP A 157 -12.97 17.93 -2.85
CA TRP A 157 -13.87 18.09 -1.72
C TRP A 157 -13.20 17.89 -0.36
N TYR A 158 -12.19 17.04 -0.33
CA TYR A 158 -11.38 16.72 0.83
C TYR A 158 -9.92 16.98 0.50
N PRO A 159 -9.55 18.25 0.21
CA PRO A 159 -8.15 18.59 0.04
C PRO A 159 -7.44 18.24 1.34
N ALA A 160 -6.29 17.58 1.24
CA ALA A 160 -5.49 17.26 2.40
C ALA A 160 -5.18 18.55 3.17
N GLN A 161 -5.45 18.55 4.49
CA GLN A 161 -5.27 19.75 5.29
C GLN A 161 -3.77 19.96 5.57
N PRO A 162 -3.19 21.12 5.24
CA PRO A 162 -1.81 21.42 5.58
C PRO A 162 -1.60 21.32 7.09
N GLY A 163 -0.69 20.44 7.53
CA GLY A 163 -0.39 20.18 8.95
C GLY A 163 -1.09 18.96 9.57
N MET A 164 -1.89 18.22 8.81
CA MET A 164 -2.40 16.89 9.21
C MET A 164 -1.67 15.72 8.53
N GLU A 165 -0.74 16.00 7.61
CA GLU A 165 0.08 14.98 6.96
C GLU A 165 1.35 14.70 7.77
N MET A 166 1.82 13.45 7.75
CA MET A 166 3.13 13.10 8.29
C MET A 166 4.22 13.46 7.27
N SER A 167 5.19 14.29 7.65
CA SER A 167 6.40 14.50 6.85
C SER A 167 7.42 13.37 7.10
N LYS A 168 8.43 13.26 6.22
CA LYS A 168 9.57 12.35 6.46
C LYS A 168 10.28 12.62 7.81
N SER A 169 10.32 13.89 8.25
CA SER A 169 10.93 14.27 9.53
C SER A 169 10.09 13.76 10.69
N ASP A 170 8.77 13.91 10.62
CA ASP A 170 7.85 13.40 11.64
C ASP A 170 7.91 11.87 11.74
N PHE A 171 8.08 11.18 10.61
CA PHE A 171 8.28 9.74 10.57
C PHE A 171 9.55 9.32 11.33
N TRP A 172 10.69 9.94 11.02
CA TRP A 172 11.94 9.60 11.70
C TRP A 172 11.94 10.00 13.18
N GLU A 173 11.26 11.10 13.54
CA GLU A 173 11.04 11.47 14.94
C GLU A 173 10.22 10.43 15.70
N LEU A 174 9.20 9.81 15.07
CA LEU A 174 8.44 8.71 15.67
C LEU A 174 9.30 7.47 15.87
N ILE A 175 10.09 7.07 14.87
CA ILE A 175 11.02 5.93 14.99
C ILE A 175 12.05 6.18 16.11
N ALA A 176 12.63 7.38 16.17
CA ALA A 176 13.55 7.76 17.23
C ALA A 176 12.88 7.77 18.61
N GLY A 177 11.62 8.23 18.69
CA GLY A 177 10.80 8.18 19.89
C GLY A 177 10.58 6.76 20.40
N ALA A 178 10.23 5.83 19.49
CA ALA A 178 10.06 4.42 19.83
C ALA A 178 11.36 3.81 20.39
N LYS A 179 12.49 4.05 19.70
CA LYS A 179 13.81 3.58 20.14
C LYS A 179 14.19 4.14 21.52
N LYS A 180 13.88 5.41 21.78
CA LYS A 180 14.15 6.06 23.07
C LYS A 180 13.32 5.49 24.21
N GLU A 181 12.01 5.30 24.00
CA GLU A 181 11.08 4.89 25.06
C GLU A 181 11.11 3.36 25.30
N CYS A 182 11.40 2.58 24.26
CA CYS A 182 11.31 1.11 24.28
C CYS A 182 12.67 0.39 24.16
N GLY A 183 13.73 1.10 23.78
CA GLY A 183 15.05 0.52 23.58
C GLY A 183 15.03 -0.56 22.49
N GLN A 184 15.52 -1.76 22.83
CA GLN A 184 15.55 -2.92 21.93
C GLN A 184 14.33 -3.84 22.08
N ASN A 185 13.33 -3.47 22.88
CA ASN A 185 12.11 -4.25 23.02
C ASN A 185 11.19 -3.98 21.82
N MET A 186 11.19 -4.92 20.88
CA MET A 186 10.45 -4.83 19.61
C MET A 186 8.94 -4.75 19.84
N ASP A 187 8.36 -5.68 20.62
CA ASP A 187 6.93 -5.70 20.92
C ASP A 187 6.47 -4.37 21.56
N ALA A 188 7.25 -3.85 22.51
CA ALA A 188 6.96 -2.57 23.16
C ALA A 188 7.06 -1.40 22.16
N SER A 189 8.03 -1.43 21.25
CA SER A 189 8.20 -0.42 20.20
C SER A 189 7.00 -0.39 19.25
N SER A 190 6.55 -1.55 18.78
CA SER A 190 5.35 -1.70 17.93
C SER A 190 4.10 -1.15 18.62
N GLN A 191 3.90 -1.51 19.89
CA GLN A 191 2.75 -1.04 20.68
C GLN A 191 2.81 0.47 20.93
N TRP A 192 4.00 1.01 21.20
CA TRP A 192 4.17 2.45 21.40
C TRP A 192 3.88 3.23 20.12
N LEU A 193 4.41 2.77 18.98
CA LEU A 193 4.14 3.38 17.67
C LEU A 193 2.66 3.34 17.33
N ALA A 194 2.00 2.19 17.50
CA ALA A 194 0.55 2.06 17.31
C ALA A 194 -0.22 3.08 18.17
N GLY A 195 0.16 3.24 19.44
CA GLY A 195 -0.44 4.24 20.33
C GLY A 195 -0.28 5.69 19.83
N GLN A 196 0.89 6.03 19.29
CA GLN A 196 1.13 7.36 18.70
C GLN A 196 0.29 7.56 17.42
N LEU A 197 0.21 6.56 16.55
CA LEU A 197 -0.56 6.63 15.32
C LEU A 197 -2.06 6.75 15.57
N ILE A 198 -2.61 5.99 16.54
CA ILE A 198 -4.00 6.14 16.99
C ILE A 198 -4.30 7.57 17.44
N ALA A 199 -3.40 8.18 18.22
CA ALA A 199 -3.57 9.54 18.71
C ALA A 199 -3.50 10.60 17.60
N ARG A 200 -2.77 10.33 16.53
CA ARG A 200 -2.60 11.21 15.35
C ARG A 200 -3.70 11.05 14.30
N GLY A 201 -4.40 9.91 14.30
CA GLY A 201 -5.57 9.65 13.48
C GLY A 201 -5.27 9.05 12.10
N PRO A 202 -6.31 8.81 11.29
CA PRO A 202 -6.20 7.99 10.07
C PRO A 202 -5.23 8.56 9.03
N GLN A 203 -5.25 9.86 8.76
CA GLN A 203 -4.39 10.44 7.71
C GLN A 203 -2.90 10.21 8.00
N GLN A 204 -2.42 10.57 9.20
CA GLN A 204 -1.02 10.34 9.57
C GLN A 204 -0.68 8.86 9.69
N THR A 205 -1.66 8.01 9.98
CA THR A 205 -1.47 6.54 9.96
C THR A 205 -1.25 6.04 8.54
N GLN A 206 -2.00 6.54 7.55
CA GLN A 206 -1.76 6.25 6.14
C GLN A 206 -0.38 6.75 5.70
N ASP A 207 -0.03 7.98 6.07
CA ASP A 207 1.25 8.56 5.68
C ASP A 207 2.43 7.79 6.31
N PHE A 208 2.32 7.36 7.57
CA PHE A 208 3.31 6.48 8.21
C PHE A 208 3.49 5.18 7.43
N HIS A 209 2.38 4.53 7.07
CA HIS A 209 2.39 3.31 6.27
C HIS A 209 3.10 3.55 4.92
N ASP A 210 2.74 4.62 4.20
CA ASP A 210 3.29 4.91 2.88
C ASP A 210 4.77 5.28 2.94
N ILE A 211 5.19 6.04 3.96
CA ILE A 211 6.61 6.40 4.18
C ILE A 211 7.44 5.16 4.55
N LEU A 212 6.95 4.31 5.46
CA LEU A 212 7.61 3.06 5.85
C LEU A 212 7.85 2.17 4.62
N ASN A 213 6.79 1.94 3.82
CA ASN A 213 6.88 1.15 2.60
C ASN A 213 7.80 1.80 1.55
N GLY A 214 7.80 3.13 1.45
CA GLY A 214 8.73 3.87 0.60
C GLY A 214 10.19 3.60 0.96
N TYR A 215 10.54 3.66 2.25
CA TYR A 215 11.89 3.31 2.72
C TYR A 215 12.21 1.81 2.61
N LEU A 216 11.23 0.92 2.76
CA LEU A 216 11.43 -0.51 2.47
C LEU A 216 11.80 -0.74 1.01
N ASN A 217 11.05 -0.14 0.09
CA ASN A 217 11.33 -0.22 -1.34
C ASN A 217 12.73 0.34 -1.67
N LEU A 218 13.08 1.51 -1.13
CA LEU A 218 14.36 2.15 -1.40
C LEU A 218 15.57 1.39 -0.83
N SER A 219 15.37 0.57 0.20
CA SER A 219 16.41 -0.29 0.80
C SER A 219 16.50 -1.69 0.20
N TYR A 220 15.70 -2.00 -0.84
CA TYR A 220 15.85 -3.24 -1.59
C TYR A 220 17.10 -3.22 -2.50
N GLN A 221 18.26 -3.41 -1.88
CA GLN A 221 19.56 -3.32 -2.53
C GLN A 221 20.38 -4.60 -2.32
N TYR A 222 21.10 -5.02 -3.35
CA TYR A 222 21.90 -6.25 -3.33
C TYR A 222 22.96 -6.27 -2.22
N GLY A 223 23.66 -5.16 -1.99
CA GLY A 223 24.66 -5.06 -0.93
C GLY A 223 24.06 -5.13 0.47
N LEU A 224 22.83 -4.62 0.66
CA LEU A 224 22.11 -4.78 1.93
C LEU A 224 21.63 -6.22 2.13
N TRP A 225 21.24 -6.91 1.06
CA TRP A 225 20.95 -8.35 1.14
C TRP A 225 22.18 -9.15 1.56
N THR A 226 23.35 -8.84 1.00
CA THR A 226 24.61 -9.44 1.44
C THR A 226 24.86 -9.16 2.92
N ALA A 227 24.72 -7.91 3.39
CA ALA A 227 24.86 -7.59 4.81
C ALA A 227 23.88 -8.38 5.70
N ALA A 228 22.60 -8.47 5.30
CA ALA A 228 21.60 -9.26 6.00
C ALA A 228 21.98 -10.75 6.07
N SER A 229 22.54 -11.29 4.98
CA SER A 229 22.97 -12.68 4.90
C SER A 229 24.16 -13.00 5.81
N LEU A 230 24.95 -12.00 6.18
CA LEU A 230 26.03 -12.11 7.16
C LEU A 230 25.54 -11.93 8.61
N MET A 231 24.57 -11.03 8.82
CA MET A 231 24.13 -10.65 10.17
C MET A 231 23.05 -11.57 10.75
N CYS A 232 22.21 -12.18 9.91
CA CYS A 232 21.11 -13.03 10.33
C CYS A 232 21.58 -14.49 10.54
N GLU A 233 21.20 -15.11 11.66
CA GLU A 233 21.74 -16.41 12.14
C GLU A 233 21.60 -17.59 11.15
N ASN A 234 20.71 -17.52 10.15
CA ASN A 234 20.51 -18.56 9.14
C ASN A 234 20.58 -18.03 7.70
N GLY A 235 21.26 -16.91 7.48
CA GLY A 235 21.23 -16.18 6.22
C GLY A 235 19.91 -15.44 6.02
N CYS A 236 19.62 -15.07 4.77
CA CYS A 236 18.49 -14.22 4.42
C CYS A 236 17.62 -14.88 3.34
N SER A 237 16.35 -15.15 3.67
CA SER A 237 15.30 -15.43 2.68
C SER A 237 14.68 -14.12 2.18
N ASP A 238 13.78 -14.19 1.20
CA ASP A 238 13.04 -13.01 0.73
C ASP A 238 12.26 -12.35 1.88
N ASP A 239 11.53 -13.16 2.66
CA ASP A 239 10.79 -12.70 3.85
C ASP A 239 11.75 -12.16 4.91
N GLY A 240 12.85 -12.87 5.19
CA GLY A 240 13.87 -12.42 6.14
C GLY A 240 14.53 -11.10 5.72
N PHE A 241 14.60 -10.80 4.41
CA PHE A 241 15.12 -9.53 3.92
C PHE A 241 14.13 -8.39 4.04
N ILE A 242 12.83 -8.68 4.00
CA ILE A 242 11.80 -7.70 4.37
C ILE A 242 11.98 -7.35 5.84
N ASP A 243 12.03 -8.35 6.72
CA ASP A 243 12.16 -8.15 8.17
C ASP A 243 13.45 -7.43 8.55
N PHE A 244 14.55 -7.71 7.85
CA PHE A 244 15.82 -7.02 8.01
C PHE A 244 15.75 -5.54 7.62
N ARG A 245 15.10 -5.21 6.51
CA ARG A 245 14.94 -3.80 6.10
C ARG A 245 14.02 -3.03 7.06
N VAL A 246 13.00 -3.69 7.61
CA VAL A 246 12.17 -3.09 8.67
C VAL A 246 13.01 -2.87 9.94
N TRP A 247 13.83 -3.86 10.34
CA TRP A 247 14.78 -3.71 11.44
C TRP A 247 15.78 -2.57 11.21
N LEU A 248 16.27 -2.41 9.98
CA LEU A 248 17.18 -1.34 9.59
C LEU A 248 16.52 0.03 9.75
N ILE A 249 15.26 0.19 9.33
CA ILE A 249 14.49 1.41 9.56
C ILE A 249 14.36 1.69 11.06
N ALA A 250 14.06 0.68 11.88
CA ALA A 250 13.96 0.81 13.34
C ALA A 250 15.27 1.25 14.00
N GLN A 251 16.43 1.11 13.33
CA GLN A 251 17.70 1.66 13.84
C GLN A 251 17.74 3.19 13.82
N GLY A 252 16.90 3.83 13.02
CA GLY A 252 16.81 5.28 12.87
C GLY A 252 17.45 5.79 11.59
N GLU A 253 17.19 7.06 11.28
CA GLU A 253 17.51 7.70 10.00
C GLU A 253 19.01 7.62 9.67
N GLU A 254 19.89 8.00 10.61
CA GLU A 254 21.33 8.05 10.37
C GLU A 254 21.91 6.68 10.01
N VAL A 255 21.48 5.62 10.72
CA VAL A 255 21.93 4.25 10.47
C VAL A 255 21.38 3.75 9.13
N TYR A 256 20.10 4.01 8.84
CA TYR A 256 19.48 3.65 7.57
C TYR A 256 20.21 4.28 6.38
N MET A 257 20.50 5.59 6.46
CA MET A 257 21.22 6.32 5.41
C MET A 257 22.67 5.85 5.28
N ALA A 258 23.38 5.64 6.40
CA ALA A 258 24.75 5.15 6.40
C ALA A 258 24.86 3.75 5.78
N ALA A 259 23.91 2.86 6.04
CA ALA A 259 23.89 1.51 5.47
C ALA A 259 23.65 1.52 3.95
N LEU A 260 22.88 2.48 3.42
CA LEU A 260 22.68 2.64 1.98
C LEU A 260 23.92 3.24 1.28
N ALA A 261 24.70 4.03 1.99
CA ALA A 261 25.98 4.54 1.50
C ALA A 261 27.10 3.49 1.59
N ASP A 262 27.17 2.73 2.68
CA ASP A 262 28.12 1.64 2.91
C ASP A 262 27.47 0.59 3.83
N PRO A 263 26.99 -0.55 3.29
CA PRO A 263 26.42 -1.62 4.11
C PRO A 263 27.33 -2.16 5.22
N ASP A 264 28.66 -2.08 5.04
CA ASP A 264 29.64 -2.54 6.04
C ASP A 264 29.65 -1.64 7.31
N SER A 265 29.03 -0.46 7.25
CA SER A 265 28.78 0.40 8.42
C SER A 265 27.90 -0.27 9.48
N LEU A 266 27.09 -1.27 9.10
CA LEU A 266 26.25 -2.01 10.04
C LEU A 266 27.06 -2.80 11.08
N ALA A 267 28.37 -2.97 10.88
CA ALA A 267 29.26 -3.51 11.90
C ALA A 267 29.29 -2.65 13.18
N ASP A 268 28.99 -1.34 13.11
CA ASP A 268 28.88 -0.43 14.26
C ASP A 268 27.56 -0.55 15.01
N VAL A 269 26.56 -1.19 14.41
CA VAL A 269 25.21 -1.27 14.96
C VAL A 269 25.11 -2.47 15.89
N GLU A 270 24.45 -2.29 17.02
CA GLU A 270 24.14 -3.39 17.94
C GLU A 270 23.00 -4.24 17.36
N ALA A 271 23.28 -5.51 17.11
CA ALA A 271 22.28 -6.46 16.63
C ALA A 271 21.35 -6.88 17.78
N TYR A 272 20.05 -6.83 17.56
CA TYR A 272 19.03 -7.37 18.47
C TYR A 272 17.89 -7.99 17.66
N GLY A 273 17.15 -8.90 18.29
CA GLY A 273 16.02 -9.62 17.66
C GLY A 273 16.41 -10.33 16.35
N GLY A 274 17.62 -10.87 16.26
CA GLY A 274 18.10 -11.54 15.05
C GLY A 274 18.23 -10.64 13.83
N CYS A 275 18.24 -9.31 14.00
CA CYS A 275 18.15 -8.33 12.93
C CYS A 275 16.84 -8.44 12.11
N GLN A 276 15.74 -8.87 12.74
CA GLN A 276 14.44 -9.06 12.11
C GLN A 276 13.34 -8.35 12.90
N PHE A 277 12.51 -7.55 12.22
CA PHE A 277 11.42 -6.84 12.90
C PHE A 277 10.12 -6.87 12.09
N GLU A 278 9.54 -8.06 11.95
CA GLU A 278 8.30 -8.31 11.19
C GLU A 278 7.12 -7.46 11.67
N GLU A 279 6.87 -7.36 12.98
CA GLU A 279 5.68 -6.69 13.52
C GLU A 279 5.57 -5.21 13.13
N LEU A 280 6.69 -4.52 12.99
CA LEU A 280 6.72 -3.10 12.63
C LEU A 280 6.19 -2.89 11.19
N LEU A 281 6.36 -3.86 10.29
CA LEU A 281 5.82 -3.81 8.93
C LEU A 281 4.31 -3.58 8.94
N TYR A 282 3.61 -4.29 9.83
CA TYR A 282 2.16 -4.31 9.89
C TYR A 282 1.57 -3.20 10.78
N THR A 283 2.39 -2.53 11.59
CA THR A 283 1.92 -1.56 12.59
C THR A 283 1.06 -0.45 11.98
N GLY A 284 1.44 0.09 10.82
CA GLY A 284 0.65 1.12 10.13
C GLY A 284 -0.70 0.59 9.64
N ASN A 285 -0.71 -0.57 8.96
CA ASN A 285 -1.92 -1.17 8.41
C ASN A 285 -2.89 -1.61 9.52
N GLU A 286 -2.40 -2.31 10.54
CA GLU A 286 -3.24 -2.78 11.65
C GLU A 286 -3.82 -1.61 12.45
N THR A 287 -3.09 -0.50 12.58
CA THR A 287 -3.63 0.73 13.17
C THR A 287 -4.69 1.37 12.27
N MET A 288 -4.51 1.38 10.95
CA MET A 288 -5.51 1.89 10.01
C MET A 288 -6.81 1.07 10.08
N LYS A 289 -6.70 -0.26 10.07
CA LYS A 289 -7.84 -1.17 10.26
C LYS A 289 -8.53 -0.93 11.58
N HIS A 290 -7.77 -0.71 12.67
CA HIS A 290 -8.35 -0.39 13.97
C HIS A 290 -9.14 0.93 13.95
N LEU A 291 -8.60 1.98 13.32
CA LEU A 291 -9.21 3.31 13.29
C LEU A 291 -10.43 3.41 12.35
N THR A 292 -10.41 2.68 11.23
CA THR A 292 -11.34 2.92 10.12
C THR A 292 -12.06 1.67 9.60
N GLY A 293 -11.59 0.48 9.97
CA GLY A 293 -12.04 -0.79 9.42
C GLY A 293 -11.53 -1.10 7.99
N LYS A 294 -10.68 -0.24 7.42
CA LYS A 294 -10.14 -0.38 6.07
C LYS A 294 -8.64 -0.71 6.09
N ASP A 295 -8.16 -1.34 5.02
CA ASP A 295 -6.74 -1.66 4.86
C ASP A 295 -5.96 -0.47 4.27
N ALA A 296 -4.76 -0.19 4.81
CA ALA A 296 -3.91 0.91 4.35
C ALA A 296 -3.33 0.67 2.94
N TYR A 297 -3.11 -0.58 2.56
CA TYR A 297 -2.65 -0.94 1.22
C TYR A 297 -3.69 -0.59 0.16
N GLU A 298 -4.98 -0.82 0.44
CA GLU A 298 -6.09 -0.49 -0.48
C GLU A 298 -6.30 1.02 -0.64
N ASN A 299 -5.95 1.81 0.38
CA ASN A 299 -6.09 3.26 0.36
C ASN A 299 -4.93 3.98 -0.36
N THR A 300 -3.84 3.27 -0.68
CA THR A 300 -2.63 3.88 -1.24
C THR A 300 -2.87 4.32 -2.69
N ASP A 301 -2.80 5.63 -2.97
CA ASP A 301 -2.82 6.17 -4.34
C ASP A 301 -1.47 5.86 -5.03
N PRO A 302 -1.43 5.05 -6.12
CA PRO A 302 -0.18 4.62 -6.72
C PRO A 302 0.70 5.77 -7.26
N ASP A 303 0.08 6.84 -7.79
CA ASP A 303 0.80 7.99 -8.32
C ASP A 303 1.36 8.84 -7.18
N ALA A 304 0.60 9.02 -6.10
CA ALA A 304 1.06 9.69 -4.90
C ALA A 304 2.22 8.92 -4.25
N TYR A 305 2.11 7.60 -4.12
CA TYR A 305 3.16 6.74 -3.57
C TYR A 305 4.44 6.79 -4.40
N LYS A 306 4.32 6.79 -5.74
CA LYS A 306 5.47 6.96 -6.64
C LYS A 306 6.14 8.33 -6.44
N ALA A 307 5.36 9.40 -6.33
CA ALA A 307 5.87 10.74 -6.06
C ALA A 307 6.56 10.85 -4.69
N LEU A 308 5.96 10.25 -3.66
CA LEU A 308 6.53 10.14 -2.31
C LEU A 308 7.88 9.41 -2.34
N THR A 309 7.92 8.21 -2.93
CA THR A 309 9.16 7.42 -3.05
C THR A 309 10.25 8.20 -3.77
N ALA A 310 9.89 8.91 -4.85
CA ALA A 310 10.83 9.77 -5.57
C ALA A 310 11.31 10.98 -4.74
N ALA A 311 10.50 11.47 -3.80
CA ALA A 311 10.89 12.52 -2.87
C ALA A 311 11.84 11.99 -1.78
N LEU A 312 11.51 10.86 -1.14
CA LEU A 312 12.34 10.21 -0.13
C LEU A 312 13.73 9.84 -0.69
N LYS A 313 13.78 9.35 -1.93
CA LYS A 313 15.03 8.97 -2.60
C LYS A 313 16.04 10.12 -2.71
N LYS A 314 15.59 11.39 -2.72
CA LYS A 314 16.49 12.54 -2.93
C LYS A 314 17.49 12.74 -1.79
N ASP A 315 17.17 12.25 -0.60
CA ASP A 315 18.05 12.37 0.57
C ASP A 315 19.02 11.18 0.70
N ILE A 316 18.79 10.11 -0.06
CA ILE A 316 19.57 8.88 0.01
C ILE A 316 20.79 8.98 -0.91
N VAL A 317 21.96 8.72 -0.34
CA VAL A 317 23.21 8.54 -1.09
C VAL A 317 23.50 7.04 -1.17
N TYR A 318 23.41 6.48 -2.37
CA TYR A 318 23.75 5.07 -2.63
C TYR A 318 25.24 4.94 -2.91
N GLY A 319 25.94 4.10 -2.14
CA GLY A 319 27.32 3.74 -2.42
C GLY A 319 27.47 2.91 -3.70
N GLU A 320 28.62 2.97 -4.36
CA GLU A 320 28.83 2.26 -5.63
C GLU A 320 28.60 0.75 -5.51
N GLY A 321 28.94 0.15 -4.37
CA GLY A 321 28.72 -1.29 -4.14
C GLY A 321 27.41 -1.67 -3.48
N VAL A 322 26.56 -0.73 -3.06
CA VAL A 322 25.25 -1.12 -2.49
C VAL A 322 24.36 -1.83 -3.52
N ASN A 323 24.60 -1.59 -4.82
CA ASN A 323 23.86 -2.17 -5.93
C ASN A 323 24.57 -3.36 -6.59
N TYR A 324 25.55 -3.99 -5.92
CA TYR A 324 26.25 -5.15 -6.45
C TYR A 324 25.92 -6.42 -5.64
N PRO A 325 25.52 -7.54 -6.28
CA PRO A 325 25.20 -8.79 -5.60
C PRO A 325 26.46 -9.60 -5.33
N TYR A 326 27.12 -9.36 -4.20
CA TYR A 326 28.38 -10.02 -3.82
C TYR A 326 28.21 -11.51 -3.53
N GLU A 327 29.22 -12.29 -3.91
CA GLU A 327 29.38 -13.71 -3.58
C GLU A 327 30.46 -13.93 -2.51
N TRP A 328 30.53 -15.15 -1.97
CA TRP A 328 31.39 -15.52 -0.84
C TRP A 328 32.89 -15.19 -1.03
N ASP A 329 33.42 -15.23 -2.26
CA ASP A 329 34.81 -14.89 -2.56
C ASP A 329 35.09 -13.38 -2.65
N GLU A 330 34.04 -12.55 -2.61
CA GLU A 330 34.12 -11.09 -2.75
C GLU A 330 33.79 -10.36 -1.43
N ILE A 331 33.07 -11.01 -0.49
CA ILE A 331 32.56 -10.35 0.71
C ILE A 331 33.66 -9.83 1.63
N GLU A 332 34.80 -10.50 1.78
CA GLU A 332 35.87 -10.03 2.67
C GLU A 332 36.51 -8.73 2.18
N ALA A 333 36.48 -8.48 0.87
CA ALA A 333 37.02 -7.26 0.28
C ALA A 333 36.07 -6.07 0.46
N TYR A 334 34.76 -6.30 0.43
CA TYR A 334 33.76 -5.24 0.46
C TYR A 334 33.05 -5.08 1.81
N PHE A 335 32.97 -6.12 2.64
CA PHE A 335 32.36 -6.12 3.97
C PHE A 335 33.34 -6.59 5.06
N PRO A 336 34.58 -6.07 5.11
CA PRO A 336 35.60 -6.59 6.01
C PRO A 336 35.17 -6.55 7.48
N ARG A 337 34.42 -5.54 7.89
CA ARG A 337 34.03 -5.34 9.30
C ARG A 337 32.88 -6.26 9.69
N LEU A 338 31.90 -6.44 8.81
CA LEU A 338 30.83 -7.42 9.02
C LEU A 338 31.38 -8.85 9.00
N CYS A 339 32.29 -9.18 8.09
CA CYS A 339 32.96 -10.48 8.06
C CYS A 339 33.71 -10.74 9.38
N GLU A 340 34.51 -9.78 9.86
CA GLU A 340 35.22 -9.90 11.15
C GLU A 340 34.27 -10.10 12.34
N LYS A 341 33.11 -9.45 12.31
CA LYS A 341 32.15 -9.47 13.43
C LYS A 341 31.27 -10.72 13.46
N TYR A 342 30.83 -11.22 12.30
CA TYR A 342 29.77 -12.24 12.22
C TYR A 342 30.21 -13.59 11.65
N LEU A 343 31.30 -13.65 10.87
CA LEU A 343 31.73 -14.91 10.29
C LEU A 343 32.69 -15.67 11.20
N GLU A 344 32.39 -16.94 11.42
CA GLU A 344 33.32 -17.87 12.04
C GLU A 344 34.56 -18.09 11.15
N PRO A 345 35.73 -18.38 11.74
CA PRO A 345 36.92 -18.72 10.97
C PRO A 345 36.64 -19.83 9.95
N CYS A 346 37.11 -19.64 8.71
CA CYS A 346 36.91 -20.55 7.59
C CYS A 346 35.47 -20.69 7.05
N ALA A 347 34.51 -19.87 7.49
CA ALA A 347 33.13 -19.89 6.96
C ALA A 347 33.10 -19.67 5.43
N VAL A 348 33.84 -18.68 4.92
CA VAL A 348 33.96 -18.41 3.47
C VAL A 348 34.48 -19.64 2.73
N GLU A 349 35.58 -20.24 3.21
CA GLU A 349 36.13 -21.45 2.59
C GLU A 349 35.14 -22.62 2.59
N PHE A 350 34.35 -22.77 3.65
CA PHE A 350 33.33 -23.81 3.76
C PHE A 350 32.23 -23.63 2.70
N HIS A 351 31.72 -22.41 2.53
CA HIS A 351 30.70 -22.10 1.52
C HIS A 351 31.22 -22.32 0.10
N LEU A 352 32.45 -21.87 -0.18
CA LEU A 352 33.10 -22.09 -1.47
C LEU A 352 33.32 -23.58 -1.79
N LYS A 353 33.78 -24.37 -0.80
CA LYS A 353 33.96 -25.84 -0.95
C LYS A 353 32.63 -26.58 -1.11
N SER A 354 31.56 -26.07 -0.49
CA SER A 354 30.22 -26.65 -0.57
C SER A 354 29.43 -26.19 -1.79
N HIS A 355 30.01 -25.33 -2.64
CA HIS A 355 29.32 -24.70 -3.78
C HIS A 355 28.01 -24.00 -3.39
N HIS A 356 27.94 -23.47 -2.16
CA HIS A 356 26.83 -22.63 -1.73
C HIS A 356 27.03 -21.22 -2.30
N THR A 357 26.00 -20.66 -2.90
CA THR A 357 25.99 -19.28 -3.43
C THR A 357 25.05 -18.41 -2.60
N ILE A 358 25.35 -17.12 -2.53
CA ILE A 358 24.45 -16.13 -1.93
C ILE A 358 23.31 -15.82 -2.91
N TRP A 359 23.65 -15.75 -4.21
CA TRP A 359 22.71 -15.44 -5.27
C TRP A 359 22.44 -16.65 -6.15
N PHE A 360 21.27 -16.64 -6.78
CA PHE A 360 20.95 -17.62 -7.81
C PHE A 360 21.62 -17.23 -9.14
N SER A 361 22.72 -17.92 -9.48
CA SER A 361 23.59 -17.58 -10.63
C SER A 361 22.92 -17.64 -12.00
N ASP A 362 21.81 -18.37 -12.14
CA ASP A 362 21.05 -18.46 -13.39
C ASP A 362 19.99 -17.33 -13.53
N CYS A 363 19.85 -16.47 -12.51
CA CYS A 363 18.98 -15.30 -12.59
C CYS A 363 19.57 -14.24 -13.55
N PRO A 364 18.86 -13.84 -14.63
CA PRO A 364 19.36 -12.86 -15.58
C PRO A 364 19.70 -11.50 -14.96
N ASP A 365 18.94 -11.07 -13.94
CA ASP A 365 19.19 -9.80 -13.27
C ASP A 365 20.47 -9.82 -12.44
N ILE A 366 20.77 -10.96 -11.80
CA ILE A 366 22.03 -11.17 -11.07
C ILE A 366 23.20 -11.20 -12.04
N GLN A 367 23.08 -11.94 -13.15
CA GLN A 367 24.13 -11.98 -14.17
C GLN A 367 24.46 -10.58 -14.69
N LYS A 368 23.41 -9.82 -15.04
CA LYS A 368 23.53 -8.45 -15.53
C LYS A 368 24.16 -7.51 -14.50
N ALA A 369 23.74 -7.59 -13.23
CA ALA A 369 24.30 -6.77 -12.16
C ALA A 369 25.79 -7.12 -11.89
N ARG A 370 26.22 -8.35 -12.20
CA ARG A 370 27.60 -8.83 -12.04
C ARG A 370 28.50 -8.64 -13.27
N GLU A 371 27.97 -8.23 -14.43
CA GLU A 371 28.75 -8.12 -15.68
C GLU A 371 30.02 -7.25 -15.57
N GLY A 372 30.00 -6.24 -14.70
CA GLY A 372 31.13 -5.33 -14.46
C GLY A 372 32.14 -5.79 -13.40
N GLY A 373 31.86 -6.89 -12.69
CA GLY A 373 32.60 -7.30 -11.50
C GLY A 373 32.36 -6.40 -10.28
N PRO A 374 32.88 -6.76 -9.10
CA PRO A 374 32.63 -6.02 -7.87
C PRO A 374 33.28 -4.63 -7.94
N PRO A 375 32.58 -3.57 -7.50
CA PRO A 375 33.17 -2.24 -7.47
C PRO A 375 34.31 -2.16 -6.45
N GLN A 376 35.28 -1.28 -6.71
CA GLN A 376 36.42 -1.08 -5.82
C GLN A 376 35.98 -0.31 -4.57
N ARG A 377 36.25 -0.87 -3.39
CA ARG A 377 36.10 -0.14 -2.12
C ARG A 377 37.21 0.91 -2.06
N ASN A 378 36.88 2.17 -2.37
CA ASN A 378 37.77 3.28 -2.06
C ASN A 378 37.91 3.32 -0.52
N GLY A 379 39.14 3.33 -0.01
CA GLY A 379 39.46 3.16 1.43
C GLY A 379 38.69 4.08 2.39
N PRO A 380 38.75 3.82 3.71
CA PRO A 380 37.79 4.33 4.68
C PRO A 380 37.64 5.84 4.59
N GLN A 381 36.40 6.31 4.41
CA GLN A 381 36.02 7.69 4.68
C GLN A 381 36.10 7.90 6.20
N THR A 382 37.30 8.12 6.71
CA THR A 382 37.51 8.65 8.04
C THR A 382 36.87 10.04 8.14
N ASP A 383 36.17 10.27 9.25
CA ASP A 383 35.55 11.54 9.70
C ASP A 383 34.06 11.74 9.38
N ILE A 384 33.20 10.92 9.98
CA ILE A 384 32.00 11.48 10.64
C ILE A 384 32.29 11.45 12.14
N LYS A 385 32.73 12.59 12.66
CA LYS A 385 32.78 12.83 14.10
C LYS A 385 31.34 12.83 14.63
N MET A 386 30.97 11.76 15.32
CA MET A 386 29.87 11.77 16.28
C MET A 386 30.31 12.57 17.51
N GLU A 387 30.39 13.91 17.37
CA GLU A 387 30.47 14.82 18.51
C GLU A 387 29.05 15.33 18.84
N GLY A 388 28.42 14.65 19.80
CA GLY A 388 27.43 15.22 20.72
C GLY A 388 25.96 15.21 20.29
N MET A 389 25.18 14.31 20.90
CA MET A 389 24.11 14.65 21.87
C MET A 389 23.66 13.41 22.63
#